data_AF-A0A1Z8UL58-F1
#
_entry.id   AF-A0A1Z8UL58-F1
#
_cell.length_a   1.000
_cell.length_b   1.000
_cell.length_c   1.000
_cell.angle_alpha   90.00
_cell.angle_beta   90.00
_cell.angle_gamma   90.00
#
_symmetry.space_group_name_H-M   'P 1'
#
loop_
_entity.id
_entity.type
_entity.pdbx_description
1 polymer ?
#
loop_
_entity_poly.entity_id
_entity_poly.type
_entity_poly.pdbx_seq_one_letter_code
_entity_poly.pdbx_strand_id
1 'polypeptide(L)' 'MNKRRDRFIKVGERRVNNALKSINLIGNLANKSNYEYSPNEIKKIEKALKTEIANTMDKFHNSNGASKKGFSLK' A
#
# COMPACT_ATOMS: atom_id res chain seq x y z
N MET A 1 1.49 24.18 16.68
CA MET A 1 1.79 23.00 15.84
C MET A 1 0.67 21.98 16.00
N ASN A 2 0.16 21.40 14.91
CA ASN A 2 -0.99 20.48 14.96
C ASN A 2 -0.48 19.05 15.23
N LYS A 3 -0.59 18.58 16.49
CA LYS A 3 -0.10 17.27 16.93
C LYS A 3 -0.59 16.09 16.08
N ARG A 4 -1.82 16.16 15.52
CA ARG A 4 -2.36 15.10 14.65
C ARG A 4 -1.66 15.10 13.28
N ARG A 5 -1.43 16.30 12.70
CA ARG A 5 -0.69 16.47 11.45
C ARG A 5 0.77 16.02 11.61
N ASP A 6 1.43 16.44 12.68
CA ASP A 6 2.84 16.11 12.92
C ASP A 6 3.03 14.60 13.10
N ARG A 7 2.10 13.94 13.81
CA ARG A 7 2.08 12.47 13.93
C ARG A 7 1.84 11.79 12.58
N PHE A 8 0.94 12.32 11.76
CA PHE A 8 0.67 11.78 10.43
C PHE A 8 1.91 11.84 9.54
N ILE A 9 2.60 12.99 9.50
CA ILE A 9 3.83 13.17 8.73
C ILE A 9 4.92 12.21 9.23
N LYS A 10 5.24 12.25 10.53
CA LYS A 10 6.32 11.43 11.12
C LYS A 10 6.10 9.93 10.93
N VAL A 11 4.88 9.45 11.18
CA VAL A 11 4.56 8.02 11.06
C VAL A 11 4.39 7.62 9.59
N GLY A 12 3.79 8.50 8.78
CA GLY A 12 3.58 8.31 7.35
C GLY A 12 4.90 8.17 6.60
N GLU A 13 5.80 9.13 6.73
CA GLU A 13 7.13 9.10 6.09
C GLU A 13 7.88 7.81 6.42
N ARG A 14 7.95 7.45 7.70
CA ARG A 14 8.63 6.22 8.13
C ARG A 14 8.02 4.98 7.47
N ARG A 15 6.68 4.90 7.40
CA ARG A 15 5.99 3.75 6.80
C ARG A 15 6.20 3.68 5.28
N VAL A 16 6.09 4.82 4.60
CA VAL A 16 6.29 4.92 3.14
C VAL A 16 7.73 4.54 2.80
N ASN A 17 8.72 5.08 3.51
CA ASN A 17 10.13 4.74 3.30
C ASN A 17 10.42 3.26 3.51
N ASN A 18 9.81 2.63 4.52
CA ASN A 18 9.95 1.20 4.73
C ASN A 18 9.31 0.38 3.60
N ALA A 19 8.13 0.78 3.11
CA ALA A 19 7.49 0.12 1.98
C ALA A 19 8.34 0.22 0.70
N LEU A 20 8.88 1.40 0.39
CA LEU A 20 9.78 1.61 -0.75
C LEU A 20 11.04 0.74 -0.65
N LYS A 21 11.66 0.64 0.54
CA LYS A 21 12.80 -0.25 0.77
C LYS A 21 12.44 -1.72 0.50
N SER A 22 11.30 -2.19 0.99
CA SER A 22 10.83 -3.55 0.73
C SER A 22 10.58 -3.81 -0.76
N ILE A 23 9.98 -2.85 -1.47
CA ILE A 23 9.77 -2.94 -2.92
C ILE A 23 11.12 -3.03 -3.66
N ASN A 24 12.11 -2.22 -3.27
CA ASN A 24 13.45 -2.30 -3.86
C ASN A 24 14.11 -3.67 -3.61
N LEU A 25 13.95 -4.26 -2.42
CA LEU A 25 14.45 -5.60 -2.12
C LEU A 25 13.78 -6.68 -2.98
N ILE A 26 12.47 -6.54 -3.26
CA ILE A 26 11.78 -7.42 -4.22
C ILE A 26 12.40 -7.25 -5.63
N GLY A 27 12.78 -6.04 -6.01
CA GLY A 27 13.49 -5.75 -7.26
C GLY A 27 14.80 -6.53 -7.41
N ASN A 28 15.51 -6.81 -6.32
CA ASN A 28 16.74 -7.62 -6.36
C ASN A 28 16.52 -9.06 -6.83
N LEU A 29 15.28 -9.58 -6.76
CA LEU A 29 14.92 -10.89 -7.29
C LEU A 29 15.03 -10.95 -8.83
N ALA A 30 15.09 -9.80 -9.51
CA ALA A 30 15.33 -9.74 -10.96
C ALA A 30 16.75 -10.20 -11.35
N ASN A 31 17.65 -10.39 -10.39
CA ASN A 31 18.98 -10.90 -10.68
C ASN A 31 18.95 -12.39 -11.06
N LYS A 32 18.93 -12.64 -12.38
CA LYS A 32 18.94 -13.99 -12.95
C LYS A 32 20.22 -14.79 -12.70
N SER A 33 21.31 -14.17 -12.24
CA SER A 33 22.51 -14.93 -11.83
C SER A 33 22.28 -15.71 -10.54
N ASN A 34 21.36 -15.23 -9.70
CA ASN A 34 21.11 -15.77 -8.36
C ASN A 34 19.76 -16.48 -8.27
N TYR A 35 18.84 -16.20 -9.20
CA TYR A 35 17.46 -16.67 -9.14
C TYR A 35 16.95 -17.12 -10.50
N GLU A 36 16.11 -18.14 -10.48
CA GLU A 36 15.30 -18.55 -11.62
C GLU A 36 13.83 -18.29 -11.31
N TYR A 37 13.09 -17.78 -12.28
CA TYR A 37 11.68 -17.45 -12.14
C TYR A 37 10.99 -17.46 -13.49
N SER A 38 9.72 -17.84 -13.48
CA SER A 38 8.86 -17.86 -14.65
C SER A 38 8.18 -16.51 -14.88
N PRO A 39 7.77 -16.19 -16.12
CA PRO A 39 6.94 -15.02 -16.40
C PRO A 39 5.63 -15.01 -15.60
N ASN A 40 5.09 -16.17 -15.25
CA ASN A 40 3.88 -16.28 -14.44
C ASN A 40 4.11 -15.85 -12.98
N GLU A 41 5.27 -16.15 -12.40
CA GLU A 41 5.61 -15.71 -11.05
C GLU A 41 5.81 -14.19 -10.98
N ILE A 42 6.43 -13.59 -11.99
CA ILE A 42 6.53 -12.13 -12.12
C ILE A 42 5.14 -11.49 -12.12
N LYS A 43 4.21 -12.02 -12.91
CA LYS A 43 2.81 -11.54 -12.96
C LYS A 43 2.10 -11.66 -11.62
N LYS A 44 2.35 -12.73 -10.86
CA LYS A 44 1.78 -12.92 -9.52
C LYS A 44 2.31 -11.86 -8.54
N ILE A 45 3.62 -11.59 -8.55
CA ILE A 45 4.25 -10.55 -7.73
C ILE A 45 3.67 -9.17 -8.08
N GLU A 46 3.62 -8.84 -9.38
CA GLU A 46 3.08 -7.58 -9.87
C GLU A 46 1.62 -7.38 -9.45
N LYS A 47 0.78 -8.40 -9.63
CA LYS A 47 -0.63 -8.36 -9.22
C LYS A 47 -0.77 -8.13 -7.72
N ALA A 48 -0.02 -8.86 -6.89
CA ALA A 48 -0.08 -8.73 -5.45
C ALA A 48 0.28 -7.31 -4.99
N LEU A 49 1.36 -6.73 -5.52
CA LEU A 49 1.79 -5.37 -5.21
C LEU A 49 0.74 -4.33 -5.64
N LYS A 50 0.23 -4.43 -6.87
CA LYS A 50 -0.81 -3.52 -7.38
C LYS A 50 -2.09 -3.57 -6.55
N THR A 51 -2.56 -4.77 -6.22
CA THR A 51 -3.77 -4.96 -5.40
C THR A 51 -3.60 -4.35 -4.02
N GLU A 52 -2.48 -4.57 -3.34
CA GLU A 52 -2.26 -4.02 -1.99
C GLU A 52 -2.14 -2.48 -2.01
N ILE A 53 -1.48 -1.91 -3.03
CA ILE A 53 -1.42 -0.46 -3.21
C ILE A 53 -2.82 0.11 -3.42
N ALA A 54 -3.63 -0.49 -4.31
CA ALA A 54 -5.01 -0.06 -4.56
C ALA A 54 -5.84 -0.09 -3.27
N ASN A 55 -5.87 -1.23 -2.56
CA ASN A 55 -6.59 -1.39 -1.30
C ASN A 55 -6.15 -0.37 -0.23
N THR A 56 -4.86 -0.02 -0.20
CA THR A 56 -4.33 0.98 0.73
C THR A 56 -4.80 2.38 0.36
N MET A 57 -4.75 2.76 -0.91
CA MET A 57 -5.21 4.07 -1.39
C MET A 57 -6.72 4.24 -1.26
N ASP A 58 -7.49 3.17 -1.46
CA ASP A 58 -8.94 3.16 -1.25
C ASP A 58 -9.31 3.56 0.19
N LYS A 59 -8.51 3.18 1.20
CA LYS A 59 -8.74 3.61 2.59
C LYS A 59 -8.61 5.13 2.76
N PHE A 60 -7.74 5.78 1.99
CA PHE A 60 -7.62 7.25 2.02
C PHE A 60 -8.81 7.92 1.32
N HIS A 61 -9.26 7.38 0.18
CA HIS A 61 -10.41 7.92 -0.56
C HIS A 61 -11.75 7.69 0.15
N ASN A 62 -11.93 6.50 0.72
CA ASN A 62 -13.16 6.11 1.43
C ASN A 62 -13.23 6.64 2.87
N SER A 63 -12.20 7.34 3.35
CA SER A 63 -12.20 7.94 4.69
C SER A 63 -13.11 9.17 4.84
N ASN A 64 -13.69 9.67 3.73
CA ASN A 64 -14.63 10.79 3.70
C ASN A 64 -16.12 10.38 3.51
N GLY A 65 -16.50 9.10 3.65
CA GLY A 65 -17.82 8.64 3.22
C GLY A 65 -18.47 7.56 4.09
N ALA A 66 -18.59 7.79 5.40
CA ALA A 66 -19.57 7.07 6.21
C ALA A 66 -20.04 7.94 7.39
N SER A 67 -20.69 9.06 7.10
CA SER A 67 -21.85 9.43 7.92
C SER A 67 -22.80 8.25 7.82
N LYS A 68 -22.88 7.42 8.88
CA LYS A 68 -24.00 6.51 9.07
C LYS A 68 -25.27 7.34 8.87
N LYS A 69 -25.91 7.26 7.70
CA LYS A 69 -27.29 7.68 7.58
C LYS A 69 -28.04 6.79 8.56
N GLY A 70 -28.58 7.40 9.60
CA GLY A 70 -29.50 6.75 10.51
C GLY A 70 -30.54 6.02 9.68
N PHE A 71 -30.70 4.74 9.95
CA PHE A 71 -31.80 3.96 9.43
C PHE A 71 -33.11 4.63 9.88
N SER A 72 -33.96 5.00 8.92
CA SER A 72 -35.33 5.47 9.16
C SER A 72 -36.27 4.51 8.44
N LEU A 73 -37.24 3.98 9.19
CA LEU A 73 -38.37 3.25 8.64
C LEU A 73 -39.45 4.27 8.24
N LYS A 74 -39.46 4.61 6.95
CA LYS A 74 -40.68 4.90 6.20
C LYS A 74 -40.54 4.32 4.80
#